data_AF-A0A511DJN2-F1
#
_entry.id   AF-A0A511DJN2-F1
#
_cell.length_a   1.000
_cell.length_b   1.000
_cell.length_c   1.000
_cell.angle_alpha   90.00
_cell.angle_beta   90.00
_cell.angle_gamma   90.00
#
_symmetry.space_group_name_H-M   'P 1'
#
loop_
_entity.id
_entity.type
_entity.pdbx_description
1 polymer ?
#
loop_
_entity_poly.entity_id
_entity_poly.type
_entity_poly.pdbx_seq_one_letter_code
_entity_poly.pdbx_strand_id
1 'polypeptide(L)'
;MTHPLPPALSDGFPSDSYDDWLDRVRSTYESVSFSCMHRLGDRLLADRVGAQVVAGMLRKPGVFRFFGLPYSARIGHLAEARIAEAKAGRRDQIAEWDRILRSLRSIPAPDRDAFVLTCVQGLEVPEIAGRLGLTDQEARRLIDTALGRMRAIADEELGDETSAASQTE
;
A
#
# COMPACT_ATOMS: atom_id res chain seq x y z
N MET A 1 -39.59 18.87 22.44
CA MET A 1 -39.70 17.92 21.31
C MET A 1 -38.31 17.76 20.73
N THR A 2 -37.62 16.71 21.14
CA THR A 2 -36.21 16.47 20.82
C THR A 2 -36.19 15.59 19.58
N HIS A 3 -35.74 16.14 18.44
CA HIS A 3 -35.51 15.33 17.25
C HIS A 3 -34.42 14.30 17.56
N PRO A 4 -34.64 13.00 17.28
CA PRO A 4 -33.57 12.02 17.37
C PRO A 4 -32.52 12.35 16.30
N LEU A 5 -31.25 12.40 16.69
CA LEU A 5 -30.13 12.42 15.77
C LEU A 5 -30.19 11.17 14.88
N PRO A 6 -29.90 11.28 13.57
CA PRO A 6 -29.82 10.11 12.71
C PRO A 6 -28.77 9.13 13.25
N PRO A 7 -28.96 7.81 13.07
CA PRO A 7 -27.95 6.83 13.43
C PRO A 7 -26.64 7.21 12.73
N ALA A 8 -25.56 7.29 13.50
CA ALA A 8 -24.22 7.42 12.96
C ALA A 8 -24.07 6.32 11.88
N LEU A 9 -23.78 6.74 10.65
CA LEU A 9 -23.38 5.86 9.57
C LEU A 9 -22.20 5.03 10.06
N SER A 10 -22.48 3.82 10.56
CA SER A 10 -21.49 2.82 10.94
C SER A 10 -21.05 2.06 9.69
N ASP A 11 -20.65 2.81 8.66
CA ASP A 11 -20.06 2.26 7.45
C ASP A 11 -18.54 2.22 7.64
N GLY A 12 -18.04 1.07 8.14
CA GLY A 12 -16.65 0.62 8.00
C GLY A 12 -15.58 1.55 8.56
N PHE A 13 -15.34 1.48 9.87
CA PHE A 13 -14.24 2.21 10.53
C PHE A 13 -12.88 2.02 9.83
N PRO A 14 -12.01 3.05 9.82
CA PRO A 14 -10.61 2.85 9.55
C PRO A 14 -10.07 1.90 10.61
N SER A 15 -9.35 0.88 10.19
CA SER A 15 -8.78 -0.04 11.14
C SER A 15 -7.55 0.56 11.82
N ASP A 16 -7.57 0.61 13.14
CA ASP A 16 -6.52 1.27 13.93
C ASP A 16 -5.26 0.42 14.12
N SER A 17 -5.27 -0.83 13.68
CA SER A 17 -4.15 -1.76 13.82
C SER A 17 -3.44 -2.05 12.49
N TYR A 18 -2.18 -2.49 12.61
CA TYR A 18 -1.39 -2.92 11.46
C TYR A 18 -1.95 -4.16 10.77
N ASP A 19 -2.51 -5.10 11.54
CA ASP A 19 -3.01 -6.37 11.01
C ASP A 19 -4.27 -6.15 10.17
N ASP A 20 -5.17 -5.29 10.63
CA ASP A 20 -6.34 -4.93 9.85
C ASP A 20 -5.96 -4.13 8.58
N TRP A 21 -4.96 -3.24 8.66
CA TRP A 21 -4.41 -2.59 7.47
C TRP A 21 -3.86 -3.63 6.49
N LEU A 22 -3.14 -4.64 6.99
CA LEU A 22 -2.58 -5.71 6.17
C LEU A 22 -3.66 -6.57 5.51
N ASP A 23 -4.76 -6.84 6.20
CA ASP A 23 -5.93 -7.53 5.63
C ASP A 23 -6.62 -6.67 4.56
N ARG A 24 -6.70 -5.35 4.75
CA ARG A 24 -7.17 -4.42 3.69
C ARG A 24 -6.26 -4.46 2.45
N VAL A 25 -4.94 -4.51 2.65
CA VAL A 25 -3.98 -4.63 1.55
C VAL A 25 -4.13 -5.98 0.83
N ARG A 26 -4.34 -7.08 1.57
CA ARG A 26 -4.64 -8.39 0.98
C ARG A 26 -5.93 -8.35 0.16
N SER A 27 -7.00 -7.78 0.70
CA SER A 27 -8.27 -7.63 -0.01
C SER A 27 -8.12 -6.82 -1.30
N THR A 28 -7.28 -5.77 -1.26
CA THR A 28 -6.93 -4.98 -2.44
C THR A 28 -6.22 -5.82 -3.49
N TYR A 29 -5.20 -6.59 -3.09
CA TYR A 29 -4.48 -7.52 -3.97
C TYR A 29 -5.45 -8.51 -4.63
N GLU A 30 -6.26 -9.23 -3.84
CA GLU A 30 -7.19 -10.25 -4.32
C GLU A 30 -8.22 -9.65 -5.31
N SER A 31 -8.75 -8.47 -5.00
CA SER A 31 -9.72 -7.77 -5.85
C SER A 31 -9.13 -7.36 -7.19
N VAL A 32 -7.90 -6.84 -7.18
CA VAL A 32 -7.19 -6.44 -8.41
C VAL A 32 -6.87 -7.67 -9.24
N SER A 33 -6.30 -8.72 -8.63
CA SER A 33 -5.97 -9.97 -9.32
C SER A 33 -7.21 -10.61 -9.95
N PHE A 34 -8.32 -10.68 -9.21
CA PHE A 34 -9.59 -11.18 -9.75
C PHE A 34 -10.06 -10.36 -10.96
N SER A 35 -10.03 -9.03 -10.87
CA SER A 35 -10.45 -8.14 -11.96
C SER A 35 -9.53 -8.24 -13.19
N CYS A 36 -8.22 -8.37 -12.97
CA CYS A 36 -7.23 -8.50 -14.04
C CYS A 36 -7.33 -9.85 -14.75
N MET A 37 -7.70 -10.91 -14.04
CA MET A 37 -7.88 -12.26 -14.61
C MET A 37 -8.86 -12.23 -15.79
N HIS A 38 -9.99 -11.53 -15.65
CA HIS A 38 -10.99 -11.40 -16.72
C HIS A 38 -10.48 -10.64 -17.95
N ARG A 39 -9.49 -9.76 -17.77
CA ARG A 39 -8.94 -8.90 -18.84
C ARG A 39 -7.71 -9.48 -19.53
N LEU A 40 -6.99 -10.36 -18.84
CA LEU A 40 -5.75 -10.97 -19.30
C LEU A 40 -5.94 -12.43 -19.75
N GLY A 41 -6.94 -13.14 -19.21
CA GLY A 41 -7.15 -14.56 -19.48
C GLY A 41 -6.07 -15.48 -18.88
N ASP A 42 -5.17 -14.92 -18.07
CA ASP A 42 -4.05 -15.62 -17.44
C ASP A 42 -4.01 -15.26 -15.95
N ARG A 43 -4.22 -16.27 -15.11
CA ARG A 43 -4.25 -16.11 -13.65
C ARG A 43 -2.90 -15.69 -13.09
N LEU A 44 -1.79 -16.26 -13.59
CA LEU A 44 -0.46 -15.94 -13.09
C LEU A 44 -0.09 -14.49 -13.44
N LEU A 45 -0.42 -14.02 -14.63
CA LEU A 45 -0.22 -12.61 -14.99
C LEU A 45 -1.11 -11.68 -14.16
N ALA A 46 -2.36 -12.06 -13.91
CA ALA A 46 -3.26 -11.28 -13.07
C ALA A 46 -2.81 -11.19 -11.61
N ASP A 47 -2.29 -12.27 -11.05
CA ASP A 47 -1.70 -12.30 -9.71
C ASP A 47 -0.47 -11.37 -9.63
N ARG A 48 0.38 -11.38 -10.66
CA ARG A 48 1.54 -10.47 -10.75
C ARG A 48 1.12 -9.00 -10.84
N VAL A 49 0.11 -8.68 -11.66
CA VAL A 49 -0.43 -7.31 -11.73
C VAL A 49 -0.96 -6.87 -10.37
N GLY A 50 -1.69 -7.74 -9.65
CA GLY A 50 -2.14 -7.44 -8.29
C GLY A 50 -0.98 -7.11 -7.34
N ALA A 51 0.08 -7.93 -7.37
CA ALA A 51 1.28 -7.70 -6.55
C ALA A 51 1.99 -6.37 -6.92
N GLN A 52 2.14 -6.08 -8.21
CA GLN A 52 2.74 -4.82 -8.70
C GLN A 52 1.92 -3.59 -8.30
N VAL A 53 0.58 -3.69 -8.29
CA VAL A 53 -0.28 -2.61 -7.82
C VAL A 53 -0.04 -2.34 -6.34
N VAL A 54 -0.02 -3.38 -5.50
CA VAL A 54 0.28 -3.21 -4.06
C VAL A 54 1.67 -2.62 -3.86
N ALA A 55 2.69 -3.14 -4.54
CA ALA A 55 4.04 -2.57 -4.47
C ALA A 55 4.04 -1.09 -4.88
N GLY A 56 3.29 -0.71 -5.93
CA GLY A 56 3.14 0.68 -6.36
C GLY A 56 2.46 1.59 -5.33
N MET A 57 1.61 1.02 -4.47
CA MET A 57 1.02 1.72 -3.33
C MET A 57 2.01 1.85 -2.17
N LEU A 58 2.75 0.79 -1.85
CA LEU A 58 3.81 0.80 -0.83
C LEU A 58 4.92 1.81 -1.14
N ARG A 59 5.23 2.04 -2.44
CA ARG A 59 6.18 3.08 -2.88
C ARG A 59 5.71 4.50 -2.54
N LYS A 60 4.39 4.72 -2.39
CA LYS A 60 3.77 6.00 -1.98
C LYS A 60 2.84 5.79 -0.78
N PRO A 61 3.37 5.52 0.43
CA PRO A 61 2.57 5.02 1.54
C PRO A 61 1.49 5.98 2.04
N GLY A 62 1.61 7.29 1.78
CA GLY A 62 0.57 8.27 2.10
C GLY A 62 -0.79 8.03 1.40
N VAL A 63 -0.84 7.18 0.37
CA VAL A 63 -2.11 6.75 -0.25
C VAL A 63 -3.04 6.03 0.73
N PHE A 64 -2.47 5.36 1.74
CA PHE A 64 -3.21 4.51 2.66
C PHE A 64 -4.11 5.30 3.64
N ARG A 65 -3.95 6.62 3.70
CA ARG A 65 -4.78 7.55 4.47
C ARG A 65 -6.18 7.70 3.88
N PHE A 66 -6.30 7.46 2.58
CA PHE A 66 -7.57 7.65 1.86
C PHE A 66 -8.39 6.36 1.82
N PHE A 67 -9.70 6.56 1.74
CA PHE A 67 -10.69 5.50 1.53
C PHE A 67 -11.62 5.91 0.38
N GLY A 68 -12.25 4.93 -0.26
CA GLY A 68 -13.20 5.17 -1.35
C GLY A 68 -12.54 5.68 -2.64
N LEU A 69 -13.14 6.70 -3.28
CA LEU A 69 -12.82 7.10 -4.66
C LEU A 69 -11.35 7.46 -4.92
N PRO A 70 -10.65 8.23 -4.07
CA PRO A 70 -9.23 8.52 -4.31
C PRO A 70 -8.35 7.27 -4.26
N TYR A 71 -8.69 6.33 -3.36
CA TYR A 71 -7.98 5.06 -3.18
C TYR A 71 -8.20 4.13 -4.37
N SER A 72 -9.46 3.95 -4.80
CA SER A 72 -9.81 3.11 -5.95
C SER A 72 -9.32 3.69 -7.28
N ALA A 73 -9.34 5.02 -7.46
CA ALA A 73 -8.77 5.67 -8.65
C ALA A 73 -7.26 5.42 -8.78
N ARG A 74 -6.53 5.47 -7.66
CA ARG A 74 -5.09 5.16 -7.65
C ARG A 74 -4.81 3.70 -8.01
N ILE A 75 -5.59 2.78 -7.45
CA ILE A 75 -5.53 1.34 -7.81
C ILE A 75 -5.79 1.14 -9.29
N GLY A 76 -6.87 1.74 -9.82
CA GLY A 76 -7.22 1.64 -11.24
C GLY A 76 -6.11 2.14 -12.14
N HIS A 77 -5.55 3.32 -11.86
CA HIS A 77 -4.44 3.87 -12.64
C HIS A 77 -3.20 2.95 -12.65
N LEU A 78 -2.82 2.40 -11.49
CA LEU A 78 -1.71 1.46 -11.41
C LEU A 78 -2.03 0.16 -12.19
N ALA A 79 -3.23 -0.39 -12.03
CA ALA A 79 -3.64 -1.62 -12.68
C ALA A 79 -3.67 -1.49 -14.21
N GLU A 80 -4.19 -0.37 -14.75
CA GLU A 80 -4.23 -0.14 -16.20
C GLU A 80 -2.83 -0.13 -16.83
N ALA A 81 -1.88 0.55 -16.19
CA ALA A 81 -0.50 0.59 -16.68
C ALA A 81 0.10 -0.83 -16.72
N ARG A 82 -0.07 -1.61 -15.66
CA ARG A 82 0.48 -2.98 -15.55
C ARG A 82 -0.22 -3.98 -16.49
N ILE A 83 -1.53 -3.84 -16.70
CA ILE A 83 -2.25 -4.64 -17.70
C ILE A 83 -1.74 -4.35 -19.11
N ALA A 84 -1.50 -3.08 -19.44
CA ALA A 84 -0.97 -2.70 -20.74
C ALA A 84 0.45 -3.26 -20.97
N GLU A 85 1.31 -3.20 -19.95
CA GLU A 85 2.64 -3.81 -19.98
C GLU A 85 2.58 -5.34 -20.16
N ALA A 86 1.72 -6.02 -19.40
CA ALA A 86 1.55 -7.47 -19.50
C ALA A 86 1.06 -7.90 -20.89
N LYS A 87 0.11 -7.14 -21.48
CA LYS A 87 -0.39 -7.39 -22.85
C LYS A 87 0.67 -7.14 -23.92
N ALA A 88 1.58 -6.19 -23.69
CA ALA A 88 2.72 -5.94 -24.56
C ALA A 88 3.83 -7.00 -24.42
N GLY A 89 3.66 -7.99 -23.53
CA GLY A 89 4.65 -9.05 -23.30
C GLY A 89 5.88 -8.59 -22.51
N ARG A 90 5.86 -7.39 -21.93
CA ARG A 90 6.89 -6.94 -20.98
C ARG A 90 6.72 -7.74 -19.69
N ARG A 91 7.76 -8.49 -19.32
CA ARG A 91 7.76 -9.49 -18.24
C ARG A 91 8.87 -9.24 -17.22
N ASP A 92 9.46 -8.06 -17.30
CA ASP A 92 10.79 -7.75 -16.80
C ASP A 92 10.83 -7.74 -15.27
N GLN A 93 9.65 -7.72 -14.62
CA GLN A 93 9.51 -7.67 -13.17
C GLN A 93 8.39 -8.60 -12.72
N ILE A 94 8.77 -9.57 -11.89
CA ILE A 94 7.87 -10.57 -11.32
C ILE A 94 7.68 -10.17 -9.85
N ALA A 95 6.75 -9.24 -9.59
CA ALA A 95 6.33 -8.99 -8.22
C ALA A 95 5.55 -10.20 -7.71
N GLU A 96 5.85 -10.65 -6.50
CA GLU A 96 5.23 -11.82 -5.89
C GLU A 96 4.55 -11.45 -4.58
N TRP A 97 3.24 -11.68 -4.52
CA TRP A 97 2.44 -11.36 -3.33
C TRP A 97 2.97 -12.02 -2.06
N ASP A 98 3.37 -13.29 -2.13
CA ASP A 98 3.89 -14.02 -0.97
C ASP A 98 5.22 -13.44 -0.46
N ARG A 99 6.02 -12.83 -1.34
CA ARG A 99 7.24 -12.13 -0.94
C ARG A 99 6.91 -10.80 -0.27
N ILE A 100 6.02 -9.99 -0.87
CA ILE A 100 5.51 -8.75 -0.27
C ILE A 100 4.93 -9.03 1.13
N LEU A 101 4.04 -10.01 1.25
CA LEU A 101 3.35 -10.33 2.50
C LEU A 101 4.32 -10.79 3.59
N ARG A 102 5.32 -11.61 3.25
CA ARG A 102 6.37 -12.00 4.20
C ARG A 102 7.19 -10.80 4.66
N SER A 103 7.57 -9.92 3.74
CA SER A 103 8.32 -8.71 4.08
C SER A 103 7.52 -7.79 5.00
N LEU A 104 6.24 -7.55 4.71
CA LEU A 104 5.34 -6.76 5.56
C LEU A 104 5.19 -7.39 6.97
N ARG A 105 5.03 -8.71 7.05
CA ARG A 105 4.97 -9.44 8.33
C ARG A 105 6.28 -9.45 9.10
N SER A 106 7.41 -9.12 8.48
CA SER A 106 8.73 -9.07 9.11
C SER A 106 9.08 -7.69 9.68
N ILE A 107 8.28 -6.66 9.39
CA ILE A 107 8.51 -5.30 9.86
C ILE A 107 8.50 -5.28 11.41
N PRO A 108 9.45 -4.62 12.08
CA PRO A 108 9.42 -4.48 13.54
C PRO A 108 8.17 -3.76 14.05
N ALA A 109 7.66 -4.14 15.24
CA ALA A 109 6.45 -3.52 15.80
C ALA A 109 6.51 -1.98 15.91
N PRO A 110 7.63 -1.35 16.35
CA PRO A 110 7.72 0.12 16.40
C PRO A 110 7.54 0.77 15.02
N ASP A 111 8.09 0.15 13.97
CA ASP A 111 7.96 0.62 12.59
C ASP A 111 6.50 0.47 12.11
N ARG A 112 5.81 -0.62 12.49
CA ARG A 112 4.38 -0.85 12.17
C ARG A 112 3.50 0.22 12.80
N ASP A 113 3.69 0.49 14.08
CA ASP A 113 2.90 1.46 14.82
C ASP A 113 3.09 2.86 14.25
N ALA A 114 4.34 3.27 14.04
CA ALA A 114 4.64 4.56 13.42
C ALA A 114 4.02 4.67 12.02
N PHE A 115 4.09 3.60 11.21
CA PHE A 115 3.45 3.56 9.89
C PHE A 115 1.93 3.72 9.96
N VAL A 116 1.24 3.02 10.86
CA VAL A 116 -0.22 3.11 11.00
C VAL A 116 -0.62 4.52 11.44
N LEU A 117 0.03 5.04 12.47
CA LEU A 117 -0.28 6.38 12.99
C LEU A 117 -0.07 7.47 11.91
N THR A 118 1.00 7.37 11.11
CA THR A 118 1.30 8.39 10.10
C THR A 118 0.53 8.20 8.78
N CYS A 119 0.50 6.99 8.22
CA CYS A 119 -0.01 6.75 6.87
C CYS A 119 -1.43 6.22 6.81
N VAL A 120 -1.97 5.68 7.91
CA VAL A 120 -3.35 5.19 7.96
C VAL A 120 -4.23 6.19 8.70
N GLN A 121 -3.79 6.64 9.87
CA GLN A 121 -4.53 7.61 10.70
C GLN A 121 -4.25 9.07 10.33
N GLY A 122 -3.11 9.34 9.69
CA GLY A 122 -2.77 10.70 9.23
C GLY A 122 -2.38 11.66 10.35
N LEU A 123 -1.83 11.14 11.46
CA LEU A 123 -1.36 11.94 12.59
C LEU A 123 -0.06 12.66 12.27
N GLU A 124 0.11 13.81 12.90
CA GLU A 124 1.32 14.61 12.80
C GLU A 124 2.38 14.17 13.84
N VAL A 125 3.64 14.53 13.59
CA VAL A 125 4.79 14.13 14.42
C VAL A 125 4.57 14.35 15.93
N PRO A 126 4.06 15.50 16.42
CA PRO A 126 3.89 15.72 17.87
C PRO A 126 2.85 14.78 18.49
N GLU A 127 1.79 14.43 17.74
CA GLU A 127 0.75 13.51 18.19
C GLU A 127 1.29 12.08 18.27
N ILE A 128 2.10 11.68 17.28
CA ILE A 128 2.78 10.39 17.27
C ILE A 128 3.77 10.29 18.43
N ALA A 129 4.58 11.34 18.65
CA ALA A 129 5.51 11.42 19.76
C ALA A 129 4.79 11.26 21.11
N GLY A 130 3.69 11.99 21.31
CA GLY A 130 2.86 11.88 22.51
C GLY A 130 2.26 10.49 22.72
N ARG A 131 1.79 9.82 21.66
CA ARG A 131 1.22 8.47 21.76
C ARG A 131 2.26 7.39 22.05
N LEU A 132 3.48 7.54 21.53
CA LEU A 132 4.54 6.55 21.69
C LEU A 132 5.46 6.84 22.89
N GLY A 133 5.26 7.95 23.60
CA GLY A 133 6.12 8.37 24.71
C GLY A 133 7.53 8.74 24.26
N LEU A 134 7.66 9.29 23.05
CA LEU A 134 8.92 9.68 22.42
C LEU A 134 9.05 11.20 22.34
N THR A 135 10.25 11.69 22.07
CA THR A 135 10.46 13.07 21.62
C THR A 135 10.06 13.24 20.15
N ASP A 136 9.75 14.47 19.72
CA ASP A 136 9.48 14.79 18.30
C ASP A 136 10.60 14.32 17.36
N GLN A 137 11.86 14.40 17.79
CA GLN A 137 13.00 13.97 16.98
C GLN A 137 13.05 12.45 16.83
N GLU A 138 12.78 11.71 17.89
CA GLU A 138 12.71 10.24 17.85
C GLU A 138 11.53 9.77 17.01
N ALA A 139 10.36 10.41 17.16
CA ALA A 139 9.18 10.11 16.35
C ALA A 139 9.47 10.34 14.85
N ARG A 140 10.13 11.46 14.47
CA ARG A 140 10.56 11.71 13.08
C ARG A 140 11.44 10.59 12.54
N ARG A 141 12.48 10.19 13.28
CA ARG A 141 13.38 9.12 12.86
C ARG A 141 12.67 7.79 12.70
N LEU A 142 11.74 7.48 13.61
CA LEU A 142 10.96 6.25 13.54
C LEU A 142 10.02 6.25 12.33
N ILE A 143 9.34 7.37 12.06
CA ILE A 143 8.51 7.55 10.85
C ILE A 143 9.35 7.39 9.59
N ASP A 144 10.49 8.08 9.50
CA ASP A 144 11.39 7.99 8.34
C ASP A 144 11.86 6.56 8.09
N THR A 145 12.20 5.84 9.17
CA THR A 145 12.60 4.43 9.12
C THR A 145 11.46 3.54 8.62
N ALA A 146 10.26 3.70 9.19
CA ALA A 146 9.08 2.93 8.81
C ALA A 146 8.72 3.15 7.33
N LEU A 147 8.69 4.41 6.87
CA LEU A 147 8.38 4.75 5.48
C LEU A 147 9.50 4.34 4.52
N GLY A 148 10.76 4.41 4.94
CA GLY A 148 11.90 3.89 4.19
C GLY A 148 11.78 2.39 3.95
N ARG A 149 11.37 1.63 4.98
CA ARG A 149 11.16 0.18 4.87
C ARG A 149 10.02 -0.18 3.92
N MET A 150 8.89 0.55 3.96
CA MET A 150 7.78 0.33 3.02
C MET A 150 8.21 0.56 1.58
N ARG A 151 9.01 1.60 1.32
CA ARG A 151 9.57 1.89 0.00
C ARG A 151 10.55 0.81 -0.45
N ALA A 152 11.45 0.37 0.43
CA ALA A 152 12.39 -0.70 0.12
C ALA A 152 11.68 -2.00 -0.32
N ILE A 153 10.59 -2.39 0.38
CA ILE A 153 9.76 -3.54 -0.03
C ILE A 153 9.19 -3.33 -1.42
N ALA A 154 8.70 -2.13 -1.73
CA ALA A 154 8.17 -1.84 -3.06
C ALA A 154 9.26 -1.90 -4.15
N ASP A 155 10.44 -1.37 -3.87
CA ASP A 155 11.55 -1.26 -4.81
C ASP A 155 12.18 -2.62 -5.12
N GLU A 156 12.22 -3.53 -4.15
CA GLU A 156 12.62 -4.92 -4.38
C GLU A 156 11.70 -5.66 -5.38
N GLU A 157 10.42 -5.28 -5.45
CA GLU A 157 9.40 -5.98 -6.24
C GLU A 157 9.15 -5.33 -7.61
N LEU A 158 9.35 -4.03 -7.70
CA LEU A 158 9.15 -3.23 -8.91
C LEU A 158 10.45 -2.88 -9.61
N GLY A 159 11.61 -3.29 -9.07
CA GLY A 159 12.93 -2.92 -9.60
C GLY A 159 13.16 -1.40 -9.69
N ASP A 160 14.38 -1.04 -10.09
CA ASP A 160 14.72 0.33 -10.45
C ASP A 160 14.19 0.65 -11.85
N GLU A 161 13.18 1.51 -11.94
CA GLU A 161 12.75 2.14 -13.20
C GLU A 161 13.90 2.97 -13.85
N THR A 162 14.99 3.22 -13.11
CA THR A 162 16.14 4.03 -13.53
C THR A 162 17.11 3.29 -14.47
N SER A 163 17.15 1.95 -14.49
CA SER A 163 18.07 1.23 -15.40
C SER A 163 17.57 1.14 -16.85
N ALA A 164 16.30 1.41 -17.13
CA ALA A 164 15.74 1.33 -18.48
C ALA A 164 16.03 2.58 -19.35
N ALA A 165 16.47 3.69 -18.74
CA ALA A 165 16.76 4.94 -19.46
C ALA A 165 18.20 5.02 -20.01
N SER A 166 19.09 4.07 -19.67
CA SER A 166 20.50 4.10 -20.07
C SER A 166 20.89 3.10 -21.17
N GLN A 167 19.92 2.45 -21.83
CA GLN A 167 20.19 1.51 -22.93
C GLN A 167 19.69 1.99 -24.31
N THR A 168 19.48 3.30 -24.47
CA THR A 168 19.23 3.91 -25.78
C THR A 168 20.26 4.99 -26.06
N GLU A 169 21.51 4.58 -26.28
CA GLU A 169 22.52 5.35 -27.01
C GLU A 169 23.21 4.46 -28.05
#